data_AF-A0A0D2JHW1-F1
#
_entry.id   AF-A0A0D2JHW1-F1
#
_cell.length_a   1.000
_cell.length_b   1.000
_cell.length_c   1.000
_cell.angle_alpha   90.00
_cell.angle_beta   90.00
_cell.angle_gamma   90.00
#
_symmetry.space_group_name_H-M   'P 1'
#
loop_
_entity.id
_entity.type
_entity.pdbx_description
1 polymer ?
#
loop_
_entity_poly.entity_id
_entity_poly.type
_entity_poly.pdbx_seq_one_letter_code
_entity_poly.pdbx_strand_id
1 'polypeptide(L)' 'MGPEGMQLRAELAEMTDRTSMPSIWISGSFVGGCNDGPGVMSLNKQGKLVPLLKQAGAMG' A
#
# COMPACT_ATOMS: atom_id res chain seq x y z
N MET A 1 6.52 -16.04 -9.39
CA MET A 1 5.66 -15.09 -10.14
C MET A 1 5.84 -15.39 -11.60
N GLY A 2 4.76 -15.38 -12.38
CA GLY A 2 4.88 -15.42 -13.85
C GLY A 2 5.45 -14.11 -14.39
N PRO A 3 5.76 -14.04 -15.71
CA PRO A 3 6.23 -12.84 -16.39
C PRO A 3 5.37 -11.59 -16.12
N GLU A 4 4.05 -11.74 -16.04
CA GLU A 4 3.09 -10.67 -15.81
C GLU A 4 3.27 -10.06 -14.40
N GLY A 5 3.53 -10.90 -13.40
CA GLY A 5 3.78 -10.44 -12.03
C GLY A 5 5.08 -9.65 -11.90
N MET A 6 6.07 -9.91 -12.76
CA MET A 6 7.32 -9.14 -12.79
C MET A 6 7.12 -7.77 -13.45
N GLN A 7 6.33 -7.71 -14.53
CA GLN A 7 5.97 -6.45 -15.19
C GLN A 7 5.20 -5.53 -14.23
N LEU A 8 4.18 -6.05 -13.55
CA LEU A 8 3.41 -5.27 -12.57
C LEU A 8 4.30 -4.75 -11.42
N ARG A 9 5.27 -5.55 -10.96
CA ARG A 9 6.22 -5.08 -9.93
C ARG A 9 7.14 -3.97 -10.44
N ALA A 10 7.53 -4.00 -11.71
CA ALA A 10 8.33 -2.94 -12.31
C ALA A 10 7.53 -1.63 -12.40
N GLU A 11 6.29 -1.70 -12.88
CA GLU A 11 5.37 -0.55 -12.93
C GLU A 11 5.14 0.05 -11.53
N LEU A 12 4.88 -0.79 -10.53
CA LEU A 12 4.72 -0.32 -9.14
C LEU A 12 6.00 0.33 -8.59
N ALA A 13 7.17 -0.16 -8.96
CA ALA A 13 8.44 0.42 -8.54
C ALA A 13 8.65 1.81 -9.15
N GLU A 14 8.31 1.98 -10.43
CA GLU A 14 8.34 3.29 -11.11
C GLU A 14 7.35 4.27 -10.48
N MET A 15 6.14 3.83 -10.13
CA MET A 15 5.10 4.67 -9.52
C MET A 15 5.41 5.11 -8.07
N THR A 16 6.11 4.26 -7.32
CA THR A 16 6.27 4.45 -5.86
C THR A 16 7.69 4.79 -5.43
N ASP A 17 8.66 4.70 -6.35
CA ASP A 17 10.10 4.71 -6.06
C ASP A 17 10.50 3.61 -5.04
N ARG A 18 9.76 2.49 -5.01
CA ARG A 18 9.95 1.39 -4.05
C ARG A 18 9.89 0.04 -4.75
N THR A 19 10.96 -0.75 -4.59
CA THR A 19 11.08 -2.10 -5.16
C THR A 19 10.66 -3.21 -4.19
N SER A 20 10.55 -2.90 -2.88
CA SER A 20 10.14 -3.85 -1.85
C SER A 20 8.63 -4.08 -1.85
N MET A 21 8.21 -5.34 -1.69
CA MET A 21 6.80 -5.74 -1.60
C MET A 21 6.42 -6.10 -0.16
N PRO A 22 5.13 -5.96 0.22
CA PRO A 22 3.99 -5.52 -0.59
C PRO A 22 3.99 -4.01 -0.89
N SER A 23 3.34 -3.59 -1.99
CA SER A 23 2.97 -2.19 -2.28
C SER A 23 1.50 -2.01 -1.96
N ILE A 24 1.19 -1.26 -0.90
CA ILE A 24 -0.17 -1.14 -0.35
C ILE A 24 -0.77 0.20 -0.76
N TRP A 25 -2.02 0.15 -1.24
CA TRP A 25 -2.76 1.31 -1.73
C TRP A 25 -4.15 1.34 -1.08
N ILE A 26 -4.61 2.52 -0.67
CA ILE A 26 -5.96 2.75 -0.13
C ILE A 26 -6.59 3.89 -0.91
N SER A 27 -7.76 3.64 -1.53
CA SER A 27 -8.48 4.63 -2.33
C SER A 27 -7.60 5.33 -3.40
N GLY A 28 -6.75 4.55 -4.08
CA GLY A 28 -5.84 5.06 -5.12
C GLY A 28 -4.59 5.78 -4.61
N SER A 29 -4.41 5.91 -3.29
CA SER A 29 -3.21 6.53 -2.68
C SER A 29 -2.25 5.46 -2.17
N PHE A 30 -0.96 5.59 -2.52
CA PHE A 30 0.09 4.71 -2.00
C PHE A 30 0.35 4.98 -0.52
N VAL A 31 0.28 3.94 0.32
CA VAL A 31 0.49 4.05 1.78
C VAL A 31 1.75 3.33 2.27
N GLY A 32 2.57 2.82 1.35
CA GLY A 32 3.82 2.14 1.67
C GLY A 32 3.71 0.62 1.65
N GLY A 33 4.60 -0.05 2.39
CA GLY A 33 4.56 -1.51 2.56
C GLY A 33 3.90 -1.93 3.86
N CYS A 34 4.29 -3.09 4.38
CA CYS A 34 3.76 -3.56 5.66
C CYS A 34 4.26 -2.71 6.84
N ASN A 35 5.58 -2.55 6.94
CA ASN A 35 6.27 -1.87 8.04
C ASN A 35 7.11 -0.65 7.60
N ASP A 36 7.48 -0.57 6.32
CA ASP A 36 8.37 0.49 5.82
C ASP A 36 7.59 1.76 5.46
N GLY A 37 8.06 2.92 5.92
CA GLY A 37 7.37 4.20 5.73
C GLY A 37 6.12 4.32 6.61
N PRO A 38 5.09 5.10 6.21
CA PRO A 38 3.87 5.23 7.00
C PRO A 38 3.10 3.90 7.15
N GLY A 39 3.36 2.90 6.29
CA GLY A 39 3.10 1.44 6.36
C GLY A 39 1.79 0.96 7.01
N VAL A 40 1.13 -0.08 6.50
CA VAL A 40 -0.21 -0.46 7.04
C VAL A 40 -0.20 -0.70 8.55
N MET A 41 0.87 -1.30 9.09
CA MET A 41 1.02 -1.54 10.53
C MET A 41 1.28 -0.25 11.31
N SER A 42 2.03 0.68 10.73
CA SER A 42 2.30 2.00 11.30
C SER A 42 1.04 2.88 11.31
N LEU A 43 0.22 2.85 10.25
CA LEU A 43 -1.10 3.49 10.21
C LEU A 43 -2.05 2.92 11.27
N ASN A 44 -2.05 1.59 11.45
CA ASN A 44 -2.87 0.94 12.46
C ASN A 44 -2.46 1.36 13.88
N LYS A 45 -1.15 1.31 14.19
CA LYS A 45 -0.61 1.76 15.48
C LYS A 45 -0.92 3.23 15.79
N GLN A 46 -0.98 4.08 14.77
CA GLN A 46 -1.36 5.49 14.90
C GLN A 46 -2.88 5.73 15.00
N GLY A 47 -3.71 4.68 14.93
CA GLY A 47 -5.17 4.81 14.89
C GLY A 47 -5.72 5.44 13.59
N LYS A 48 -4.89 5.54 12.54
CA LYS A 48 -5.24 6.21 11.27
C LYS A 48 -5.82 5.26 10.23
N LEU A 49 -5.55 3.95 10.34
CA LEU A 49 -5.98 2.96 9.35
C LEU A 49 -7.51 2.85 9.25
N VAL A 50 -8.21 2.70 10.37
CA VAL A 50 -9.68 2.57 10.38
C VAL A 50 -10.37 3.79 9.76
N PRO A 51 -10.04 5.04 10.13
CA PRO A 51 -10.58 6.22 9.45
C PRO A 51 -10.38 6.22 7.93
N LEU A 52 -9.19 5.84 7.45
CA LEU A 52 -8.90 5.75 6.01
C LEU A 52 -9.76 4.69 5.31
N LEU A 53 -9.94 3.52 5.94
CA LEU A 53 -10.77 2.45 5.38
C LEU A 53 -12.27 2.84 5.35
N LYS A 54 -12.76 3.55 6.37
CA LYS A 54 -14.13 4.09 6.38
C LYS A 54 -14.32 5.12 5.29
N GLN A 55 -13.38 6.06 5.13
CA GLN A 55 -13.42 7.06 4.06
C GLN A 55 -13.39 6.42 2.67
N ALA A 56 -12.64 5.32 2.52
CA ALA A 56 -12.57 4.54 1.29
C ALA A 56 -13.83 3.67 1.03
N GLY A 57 -14.81 3.64 1.94
CA GLY A 57 -15.98 2.77 1.84
C GLY A 57 -15.67 1.29 2.03
N ALA A 58 -14.48 0.94 2.52
CA ALA A 58 -14.02 -0.42 2.73
C ALA A 58 -14.38 -0.98 4.12
N MET A 59 -15.02 -0.18 4.99
CA MET A 59 -15.39 -0.56 6.35
C MET A 59 -16.63 0.22 6.82
N GLY A 60 -17.58 -0.48 7.45
CA GLY A 60 -18.78 0.08 8.10
C GLY A 60 -18.50 0.67 9.48
#